data_AF-A0A7J8LJA8-F1
#
_entry.id   AF-A0A7J8LJA8-F1
#
_cell.length_a   1.000
_cell.length_b   1.000
_cell.length_c   1.000
_cell.angle_alpha   90.00
_cell.angle_beta   90.00
_cell.angle_gamma   90.00
#
_symmetry.space_group_name_H-M   'P 1'
#
loop_
_entity.id
_entity.type
_entity.pdbx_description
1 polymer ?
#
loop_
_entity_poly.entity_id
_entity_poly.type
_entity_poly.pdbx_seq_one_letter_code
_entity_poly.pdbx_strand_id
1 'polypeptide(L)' 'MLRKIYLRGGLGVGAFRRIYGGAKRNGSRPRHFCKSSGSIARHILQQLQNVNIIDLDTKG' A
#
# COMPACT_ATOMS: atom_id res chain seq x y z
N MET A 1 -5.75 0.45 5.76
CA MET A 1 -5.59 1.30 4.56
C MET A 1 -6.53 2.49 4.56
N LEU A 2 -7.83 2.28 4.81
CA LEU A 2 -8.87 3.32 4.80
C LEU A 2 -8.50 4.61 5.56
N ARG A 3 -8.10 4.51 6.83
CA ARG A 3 -7.70 5.68 7.63
C ARG A 3 -6.57 6.50 6.99
N LYS A 4 -5.61 5.84 6.32
CA LYS A 4 -4.51 6.55 5.67
C LYS A 4 -4.97 7.26 4.40
N ILE A 5 -5.89 6.67 3.63
CA ILE A 5 -6.54 7.29 2.46
C ILE A 5 -7.35 8.51 2.91
N TYR A 6 -8.12 8.36 3.98
CA TYR A 6 -8.92 9.44 4.54
C TYR A 6 -8.05 10.64 4.98
N LEU A 7 -6.92 10.37 5.66
CA LEU A 7 -6.03 11.42 6.14
C LEU A 7 -5.10 12.00 5.06
N ARG A 8 -4.82 11.24 4.01
CA ARG A 8 -3.94 11.62 2.90
C ARG A 8 -4.59 11.15 1.60
N GLY A 9 -5.20 12.07 0.87
CA GLY A 9 -5.75 11.80 -0.46
C GLY A 9 -4.67 11.42 -1.48
N GLY A 10 -5.08 10.78 -2.59
CA GLY A 10 -4.21 10.42 -3.72
C GLY A 10 -3.18 9.33 -3.43
N LEU A 11 -3.52 8.37 -2.55
CA LEU A 11 -2.63 7.27 -2.19
C LEU A 11 -2.86 6.03 -3.05
N GLY A 12 -1.99 5.81 -4.04
CA GLY A 12 -1.98 4.58 -4.83
C GLY A 12 -1.25 3.39 -4.17
N VAL A 13 -1.31 2.24 -4.85
CA VAL A 13 -0.67 0.97 -4.42
C VAL A 13 0.82 1.15 -4.11
N GLY A 14 1.54 1.96 -4.91
CA GLY A 14 2.97 2.20 -4.72
C GLY A 14 3.31 2.90 -3.39
N ALA A 15 2.45 3.79 -2.92
CA ALA A 15 2.62 4.48 -1.64
C ALA A 15 2.40 3.49 -0.48
N PHE A 16 1.35 2.66 -0.56
CA PHE A 16 1.10 1.61 0.43
C PHE A 16 2.22 0.60 0.52
N ARG A 17 2.84 0.25 -0.61
CA ARG A 17 4.01 -0.63 -0.64
C ARG A 17 5.22 -0.06 0.10
N ARG A 18 5.37 1.26 0.17
CA ARG A 18 6.42 1.91 0.96
C ARG A 18 6.03 2.05 2.42
N ILE A 19 4.80 2.52 2.69
CA ILE A 19 4.29 2.74 4.05
C ILE A 19 4.32 1.46 4.87
N TYR A 20 3.92 0.34 4.26
CA TYR A 20 3.91 -0.97 4.91
C TYR A 20 5.15 -1.80 4.58
N GLY A 21 6.13 -1.22 3.87
CA GLY A 21 7.45 -1.81 3.69
C GLY A 21 8.27 -1.75 4.97
N GLY A 22 9.38 -2.46 5.02
CA GLY A 22 10.21 -2.54 6.22
C GLY A 22 11.62 -3.05 5.95
N ALA A 23 12.42 -3.11 7.00
CA ALA A 23 13.77 -3.65 6.93
C ALA A 23 13.73 -5.17 6.75
N LYS A 24 14.17 -5.68 5.59
CA LYS A 24 14.22 -7.12 5.33
C LYS A 24 15.41 -7.74 6.06
N ARG A 25 15.17 -8.84 6.75
CA ARG A 25 16.23 -9.65 7.36
C ARG A 25 16.93 -10.47 6.28
N ASN A 26 18.19 -10.14 6.00
CA ASN A 26 19.01 -10.77 4.95
C ASN A 26 20.05 -11.77 5.52
N GLY A 27 19.78 -12.36 6.70
CA GLY A 27 20.71 -13.25 7.37
C GLY A 27 21.93 -12.51 7.91
N SER A 28 23.13 -12.91 7.45
CA SER A 28 24.42 -12.30 7.83
C SER A 28 24.65 -10.93 7.19
N ARG A 29 23.99 -10.64 6.05
CA ARG A 29 24.12 -9.34 5.36
C ARG A 29 23.34 -8.23 6.09
N PRO A 30 23.76 -6.96 5.98
CA PRO A 30 23.03 -5.82 6.53
C PRO A 30 21.57 -5.76 6.08
N ARG A 31 20.74 -5.15 6.93
CA ARG A 31 19.31 -4.96 6.66
C ARG A 31 19.13 -3.78 5.69
N HIS A 32 18.36 -4.01 4.63
CA HIS A 32 17.95 -2.98 3.69
C HIS A 32 16.43 -2.87 3.64
N PHE A 33 15.93 -1.67 3.35
CA PHE A 33 14.50 -1.45 3.19
C PHE A 33 13.96 -2.22 1.98
N CYS A 34 12.85 -2.92 2.16
CA CYS A 34 12.12 -3.62 1.12
C CYS A 34 10.65 -3.20 1.13
N LYS A 35 10.11 -2.99 -0.07
CA LYS A 35 8.69 -2.68 -0.28
C LYS A 35 7.83 -3.91 0.09
N SER A 36 6.62 -3.65 0.59
CA SER A 36 5.65 -4.72 0.85
C SER A 36 5.01 -5.26 -0.44
N SER A 37 4.25 -6.35 -0.29
CA SER A 37 3.54 -7.00 -1.39
C SER A 37 2.55 -6.05 -2.06
N GLY A 38 2.67 -5.92 -3.39
CA GLY A 38 1.74 -5.12 -4.17
C GLY A 38 0.40 -5.82 -4.43
N SER A 39 0.39 -7.17 -4.44
CA SER A 39 -0.82 -7.94 -4.72
C SER A 39 -1.87 -7.75 -3.62
N ILE A 40 -1.46 -7.90 -2.36
CA ILE A 40 -2.33 -7.71 -1.19
C ILE A 40 -2.90 -6.29 -1.16
N ALA A 41 -2.04 -5.28 -1.36
CA ALA A 41 -2.47 -3.89 -1.40
C ALA A 41 -3.50 -3.63 -2.50
N ARG A 42 -3.30 -4.21 -3.70
CA ARG A 42 -4.25 -4.06 -4.82
C ARG A 42 -5.57 -4.77 -4.55
N HIS A 43 -5.55 -6.01 -4.07
CA HIS A 43 -6.77 -6.75 -3.76
C HIS A 43 -7.61 -6.06 -2.70
N ILE A 44 -7.00 -5.52 -1.65
CA ILE A 44 -7.74 -4.77 -0.63
C ILE A 44 -8.42 -3.54 -1.23
N LEU A 45 -7.73 -2.78 -2.09
CA LEU A 45 -8.32 -1.60 -2.74
C LEU A 45 -9.47 -1.99 -3.69
N GLN A 46 -9.32 -3.07 -4.46
CA GLN A 46 -10.38 -3.61 -5.33
C GLN A 46 -11.60 -4.06 -4.52
N GLN A 47 -11.39 -4.77 -3.41
CA GLN A 47 -12.47 -5.19 -2.52
C GLN A 47 -13.22 -3.99 -1.93
N LEU A 48 -12.50 -2.96 -1.49
CA LEU A 48 -13.10 -1.76 -0.92
C LEU A 48 -13.81 -0.89 -1.97
N GLN A 49 -13.37 -0.94 -3.23
CA GLN A 49 -14.06 -0.35 -4.36
C GLN A 49 -15.38 -1.06 -4.64
N ASN A 50 -15.43 -2.39 -4.57
CA ASN A 50 -16.67 -3.16 -4.72
C ASN A 50 -17.70 -2.84 -3.63
N VAL A 51 -17.23 -2.46 -2.43
CA VAL A 51 -18.10 -2.03 -1.31
C VAL A 51 -18.46 -0.53 -1.42
N ASN A 52 -18.06 0.16 -2.50
CA ASN A 52 -18.29 1.60 -2.75
C ASN A 52 -17.75 2.53 -1.66
N ILE A 53 -16.69 2.13 -0.94
CA ILE A 53 -16.06 2.96 0.10
C ILE A 53 -14.98 3.87 -0.49
N ILE A 54 -14.41 3.49 -1.63
CA ILE A 54 -13.32 4.20 -2.29
C ILE A 54 -13.60 4.25 -3.79
N ASP A 55 -13.31 5.39 -4.42
CA ASP A 55 -13.39 5.57 -5.86
C ASP A 55 -12.00 5.76 -6.48
N LEU A 56 -11.88 5.45 -7.77
CA LEU A 56 -10.65 5.64 -8.54
C LEU A 56 -10.61 7.07 -9.09
N ASP A 57 -9.74 7.90 -8.52
CA ASP A 57 -9.42 9.20 -9.11
C ASP A 57 -8.30 9.06 -10.14
N THR A 58 -8.40 9.83 -11.22
CA THR A 58 -7.42 9.92 -12.32
C THR A 58 -6.03 10.38 -11.86
N LYS A 59 -5.94 11.02 -10.68
CA LYS A 59 -4.69 11.47 -10.08
C LYS A 59 -3.99 10.42 -9.19
N GLY A 60 -4.62 9.25 -8.97
CA GLY A 60 -3.96 8.06 -8.40
C GLY A 60 -4.63 7.41 -7.20
#